data_AF-A0A7X7N5V6-F1
#
_entry.id   AF-A0A7X7N5V6-F1
#
_cell.length_a   1.000
_cell.length_b   1.000
_cell.length_c   1.000
_cell.angle_alpha   90.00
_cell.angle_beta   90.00
_cell.angle_gamma   90.00
#
_symmetry.space_group_name_H-M   'P 1'
#
loop_
_entity.id
_entity.type
_entity.pdbx_description
1 polymer ?
#
loop_
_entity_poly.entity_id
_entity_poly.type
_entity_poly.pdbx_seq_one_letter_code
_entity_poly.pdbx_strand_id
1 'polypeptide(L)'
;IKRFYQHSGKVFDEEKEIPEIDLIDKISNSLKEKIIIAVDYRKDEVALSGWEVTIPLTPHYVIKQLIKKGFERFIITNVERDGTLDGIDVDSTENILKAVSGFSKKPKEIIVSGGVTTEADVTALQQMKHIPDGVIIGKALYHNKLDVRTLIKNFQEI
;
A
#
# COMPACT_ATOMS: atom_id res chain seq x y z
N ILE A 1 13.77 -4.34 15.00
CA ILE A 1 13.67 -2.98 14.42
C ILE A 1 14.96 -2.20 14.71
N LYS A 2 15.30 -1.90 15.97
CA LYS A 2 16.54 -1.19 16.38
C LYS A 2 17.86 -1.71 15.78
N ARG A 3 18.07 -3.04 15.73
CA ARG A 3 19.27 -3.65 15.10
C ARG A 3 19.34 -3.49 13.57
N PHE A 4 18.20 -3.36 12.90
CA PHE A 4 18.13 -3.21 11.45
C PHE A 4 18.40 -1.76 11.01
N TYR A 5 18.00 -0.80 11.83
CA TYR A 5 18.31 0.63 11.65
C TYR A 5 19.80 0.96 11.67
N GLN A 6 20.58 0.29 12.52
CA GLN A 6 22.01 0.55 12.64
C GLN A 6 22.81 0.17 11.38
N HIS A 7 22.26 -0.66 10.48
CA HIS A 7 22.92 -1.03 9.23
C HIS A 7 22.70 -0.03 8.08
N SER A 8 21.71 0.86 8.17
CA SER A 8 21.40 1.85 7.12
C SER A 8 22.07 3.22 7.34
N GLY A 9 22.90 3.36 8.39
CA GLY A 9 23.58 4.61 8.73
C GLY A 9 22.66 5.68 9.35
N LYS A 10 21.42 5.33 9.68
CA LYS A 10 20.46 6.23 10.34
C LYS A 10 20.45 6.00 11.86
N VAL A 11 20.28 7.08 12.61
CA VAL A 11 20.05 7.02 14.07
C VAL A 11 18.59 6.65 14.29
N PHE A 12 18.33 5.49 14.87
CA PHE A 12 16.98 5.05 15.25
C PHE A 12 16.43 5.92 16.37
N ASP A 13 15.36 6.66 16.11
CA ASP A 13 14.61 7.41 17.13
C ASP A 13 13.37 6.60 17.50
N GLU A 14 13.48 5.85 18.59
CA GLU A 14 12.50 4.85 19.01
C GLU A 14 11.09 5.45 19.22
N GLU A 15 10.98 6.71 19.63
CA GLU A 15 9.70 7.39 19.85
C GLU A 15 9.02 7.83 18.55
N LYS A 16 9.79 8.16 17.50
CA LYS A 16 9.23 8.63 16.23
C LYS A 16 8.94 7.52 15.23
N GLU A 17 9.68 6.42 15.33
CA GLU A 17 9.79 5.48 14.23
C GLU A 17 9.11 4.13 14.48
N ILE A 18 8.76 3.84 15.74
CA ILE A 18 7.89 2.72 16.06
C ILE A 18 6.45 3.23 16.02
N PRO A 19 5.58 2.67 15.16
CA PRO A 19 4.15 2.95 15.23
C PRO A 19 3.67 2.61 16.65
N GLU A 20 2.89 3.49 17.27
CA GLU A 20 2.31 3.25 18.59
C GLU A 20 1.39 2.02 18.54
N ILE A 21 1.97 0.83 18.74
CA ILE A 21 1.27 -0.43 18.52
C ILE A 21 0.16 -0.63 19.55
N ASP A 22 0.32 0.00 20.72
CA ASP A 22 -0.70 0.04 21.77
C ASP A 22 -1.93 0.86 21.35
N LEU A 23 -1.77 1.83 20.43
CA LEU A 23 -2.91 2.55 19.87
C LEU A 23 -3.80 1.61 19.07
N ILE A 24 -3.20 0.71 18.30
CA ILE A 24 -3.92 -0.29 17.47
C ILE A 24 -4.83 -1.16 18.34
N ASP A 25 -4.35 -1.53 19.53
CA ASP A 25 -5.09 -2.35 20.48
C ASP A 25 -6.17 -1.55 21.24
N LYS A 26 -6.02 -0.23 21.36
CA LYS A 26 -7.01 0.68 21.96
C LYS A 26 -8.18 1.03 21.02
N ILE A 27 -8.02 0.84 19.70
CA ILE A 27 -9.09 1.12 18.73
C ILE A 27 -10.19 0.05 18.85
N SER A 28 -11.44 0.49 19.06
CA SER A 28 -12.59 -0.40 19.13
C SER A 28 -12.87 -1.10 17.80
N ASN A 29 -13.43 -2.31 17.83
CA ASN A 29 -13.75 -3.06 16.61
C ASN A 29 -14.67 -2.28 15.66
N SER A 30 -15.67 -1.56 16.19
CA SER A 30 -16.58 -0.73 15.38
C SER A 30 -15.87 0.43 14.67
N LEU A 31 -14.75 0.91 15.21
CA LEU A 31 -13.93 1.94 14.57
C LEU A 31 -12.93 1.32 13.58
N LYS A 32 -12.38 0.14 13.86
CA LYS A 32 -11.48 -0.58 12.93
C LYS A 32 -12.12 -0.84 11.58
N GLU A 33 -13.41 -1.16 11.55
CA GLU A 33 -14.18 -1.31 10.31
C GLU A 33 -14.19 -0.04 9.46
N LYS A 34 -14.07 1.14 10.09
CA LYS A 34 -14.09 2.47 9.44
C LYS A 34 -12.69 2.99 9.09
N ILE A 35 -11.63 2.28 9.44
CA ILE A 35 -10.24 2.66 9.18
C ILE A 35 -9.70 1.90 7.96
N ILE A 36 -8.92 2.61 7.14
CA ILE A 36 -8.06 2.03 6.10
C ILE A 36 -6.62 2.21 6.56
N ILE A 37 -5.83 1.14 6.60
CA ILE A 37 -4.42 1.22 7.00
C ILE A 37 -3.54 1.42 5.78
N ALA A 38 -2.73 2.47 5.77
CA ALA A 38 -1.67 2.67 4.79
C ALA A 38 -0.47 1.77 5.13
N VAL A 39 -0.03 0.98 4.16
CA VAL A 39 1.17 0.15 4.22
C VAL A 39 2.05 0.55 3.04
N ASP A 40 2.95 1.48 3.32
CA ASP A 40 3.90 1.97 2.34
C ASP A 40 5.11 1.05 2.28
N TYR A 41 5.70 0.88 1.09
CA TYR A 41 6.81 -0.04 0.90
C TYR A 41 7.79 0.43 -0.16
N ARG A 42 9.05 0.04 0.02
CA ARG A 42 10.17 0.23 -0.91
C ARG A 42 10.76 -1.15 -1.18
N LYS A 43 10.85 -1.55 -2.45
CA LYS A 43 11.16 -2.94 -2.83
C LYS A 43 10.19 -3.92 -2.15
N ASP A 44 10.70 -4.77 -1.26
CA ASP A 44 9.91 -5.72 -0.47
C ASP A 44 9.82 -5.35 1.02
N GLU A 45 10.24 -4.14 1.40
CA GLU A 45 10.34 -3.70 2.79
C GLU A 45 9.33 -2.58 3.09
N VAL A 46 8.66 -2.68 4.24
CA VAL A 46 7.73 -1.64 4.71
C VAL A 46 8.49 -0.37 5.06
N ALA A 47 7.97 0.74 4.55
CA ALA A 47 8.50 2.08 4.76
C ALA A 47 7.70 2.81 5.85
N LEU A 48 8.39 3.51 6.74
CA LEU A 48 7.87 4.25 7.88
C LEU A 48 8.43 5.68 7.90
N SER A 49 7.96 6.50 8.84
CA SER A 49 8.46 7.86 9.09
C SER A 49 8.49 8.72 7.83
N GLY A 50 7.39 8.78 7.07
CA GLY A 50 7.34 9.53 5.82
C GLY A 50 8.27 8.97 4.73
N TRP A 51 8.45 7.65 4.70
CA TRP A 51 9.32 6.90 3.76
C TRP A 51 10.82 7.11 3.94
N GLU A 52 11.21 7.76 5.03
CA GLU A 52 12.61 7.94 5.35
C GLU A 52 13.27 6.61 5.73
N VAL A 53 12.51 5.65 6.26
CA VAL A 53 13.10 4.41 6.74
C VAL A 53 12.34 3.17 6.31
N THR A 54 13.08 2.11 6.00
CA THR A 54 12.54 0.77 5.78
C THR A 54 12.82 -0.14 6.96
N ILE A 55 11.90 -1.07 7.18
CA ILE A 55 12.07 -2.20 8.10
C ILE A 55 11.96 -3.51 7.30
N PRO A 56 12.67 -4.57 7.69
CA PRO A 56 12.71 -5.83 6.94
C PRO A 56 11.46 -6.68 7.17
N LEU A 57 10.29 -6.06 7.06
CA LEU A 57 8.99 -6.71 7.06
C LEU A 57 8.37 -6.47 5.70
N THR A 58 7.80 -7.52 5.13
CA THR A 58 7.10 -7.42 3.86
C THR A 58 5.71 -6.83 4.04
N PRO A 59 5.14 -6.15 3.02
CA PRO A 59 3.79 -5.59 3.09
C PRO A 59 2.74 -6.65 3.44
N HIS A 60 2.79 -7.80 2.76
CA HIS A 60 1.87 -8.91 3.02
C HIS A 60 2.01 -9.48 4.45
N TYR A 61 3.21 -9.50 5.03
CA TYR A 61 3.39 -9.90 6.43
C TYR A 61 2.69 -8.93 7.39
N VAL A 62 2.89 -7.62 7.20
CA VAL A 62 2.26 -6.58 8.04
C VAL A 62 0.74 -6.62 7.92
N ILE A 63 0.21 -6.70 6.69
CA ILE A 63 -1.23 -6.87 6.42
C ILE A 63 -1.79 -8.07 7.18
N LYS A 64 -1.11 -9.23 7.14
CA LYS A 64 -1.53 -10.43 7.86
C LYS A 64 -1.64 -10.20 9.37
N GLN A 65 -0.73 -9.46 9.98
CA GLN A 65 -0.80 -9.18 11.42
C GLN A 65 -1.95 -8.22 11.74
N LEU A 66 -2.17 -7.20 10.91
CA LEU A 66 -3.25 -6.23 11.09
C LEU A 66 -4.64 -6.86 10.90
N ILE A 67 -4.79 -7.81 9.98
CA ILE A 67 -6.02 -8.61 9.83
C ILE A 67 -6.34 -9.37 11.12
N LYS A 68 -5.34 -9.96 11.79
CA LYS A 68 -5.55 -10.64 13.09
C LYS A 68 -5.98 -9.67 14.19
N LYS A 69 -5.64 -8.38 14.05
CA LYS A 69 -6.04 -7.31 14.99
C LYS A 69 -7.40 -6.70 14.65
N GLY A 70 -8.06 -7.16 13.58
CA GLY A 70 -9.42 -6.76 13.20
C GLY A 70 -9.49 -5.69 12.11
N PHE A 71 -8.38 -5.30 11.48
CA PHE A 71 -8.40 -4.39 10.34
C PHE A 71 -8.70 -5.15 9.05
N GLU A 72 -9.46 -4.52 8.16
CA GLU A 72 -10.00 -5.22 6.99
C GLU A 72 -9.73 -4.47 5.68
N ARG A 73 -9.23 -3.24 5.73
CA ARG A 73 -9.05 -2.38 4.56
C ARG A 73 -7.66 -1.77 4.54
N PHE A 74 -7.00 -1.81 3.39
CA PHE A 74 -5.60 -1.44 3.26
C PHE A 74 -5.36 -0.60 2.01
N ILE A 75 -4.46 0.37 2.12
CA ILE A 75 -3.80 0.99 0.97
C ILE A 75 -2.36 0.49 0.96
N ILE A 76 -1.89 -0.01 -0.17
CA ILE A 76 -0.48 -0.35 -0.36
C ILE A 76 0.16 0.63 -1.36
N THR A 77 1.26 1.27 -0.96
CA THR A 77 1.92 2.28 -1.79
C THR A 77 3.33 1.84 -2.11
N ASN A 78 3.66 1.70 -3.39
CA ASN A 78 5.06 1.58 -3.81
C ASN A 78 5.71 2.97 -3.81
N VAL A 79 6.50 3.26 -2.78
CA VAL A 79 7.13 4.58 -2.59
C VAL A 79 8.30 4.82 -3.54
N GLU A 80 8.82 3.79 -4.22
CA GLU A 80 9.82 3.97 -5.30
C GLU A 80 9.17 4.49 -6.58
N ARG A 81 7.86 4.26 -6.75
CA ARG A 81 7.10 4.71 -7.91
C ARG A 81 6.29 5.96 -7.64
N ASP A 82 5.97 6.24 -6.37
CA ASP A 82 5.13 7.38 -6.04
C ASP A 82 5.73 8.70 -6.53
N GLY A 83 4.90 9.49 -7.22
CA GLY A 83 5.30 10.78 -7.78
C GLY A 83 6.36 10.74 -8.90
N THR A 84 6.83 9.57 -9.34
CA THR A 84 7.86 9.46 -10.40
C THR A 84 7.30 9.73 -11.79
N LEU A 85 6.04 9.34 -12.03
CA LEU A 85 5.41 9.27 -13.35
C LEU A 85 6.07 8.24 -14.30
N ASP A 86 6.70 7.20 -13.73
CA ASP A 86 7.40 6.14 -14.47
C ASP A 86 6.54 4.88 -14.72
N GLY A 87 5.25 4.92 -14.38
CA GLY A 87 4.34 3.78 -14.47
C GLY A 87 4.27 2.96 -13.18
N ILE A 88 3.22 2.15 -13.07
CA ILE A 88 3.00 1.30 -11.89
C ILE A 88 3.84 0.03 -11.95
N ASP A 89 4.29 -0.44 -10.79
CA ASP A 89 4.99 -1.72 -10.68
C ASP A 89 3.99 -2.88 -10.54
N VAL A 90 3.56 -3.42 -11.67
CA VAL A 90 2.56 -4.51 -11.75
C VAL A 90 3.08 -5.78 -11.09
N ASP A 91 4.34 -6.16 -11.32
CA ASP A 91 4.92 -7.38 -10.79
C ASP A 91 5.01 -7.36 -9.26
N SER A 92 5.49 -6.25 -8.69
CA SER A 92 5.51 -6.05 -7.24
C SER A 92 4.10 -6.13 -6.65
N THR A 93 3.14 -5.48 -7.31
CA THR A 93 1.74 -5.45 -6.87
C THR A 93 1.11 -6.85 -6.89
N GLU A 94 1.24 -7.58 -8.00
CA GLU A 94 0.75 -8.97 -8.15
C GLU A 94 1.37 -9.89 -7.09
N ASN A 95 2.68 -9.76 -6.81
CA ASN A 95 3.35 -10.56 -5.78
C ASN A 95 2.75 -10.34 -4.38
N ILE A 96 2.48 -9.08 -4.02
CA ILE A 96 1.85 -8.76 -2.73
C ILE A 96 0.41 -9.31 -2.68
N LEU A 97 -0.40 -9.04 -3.71
CA LEU A 97 -1.80 -9.46 -3.76
C LEU A 97 -1.94 -10.99 -3.79
N LYS A 98 -1.07 -11.69 -4.51
CA LYS A 98 -0.97 -13.15 -4.51
C LYS A 98 -0.64 -13.71 -3.12
N ALA A 99 0.28 -13.08 -2.39
CA ALA A 99 0.59 -13.52 -1.03
C ALA A 99 -0.61 -13.34 -0.09
N VAL A 100 -1.32 -12.20 -0.21
CA VAL A 100 -2.51 -11.90 0.60
C VAL A 100 -3.70 -12.82 0.26
N SER A 101 -3.85 -13.23 -1.01
CA SER A 101 -4.94 -14.10 -1.45
C SER A 101 -4.89 -15.49 -0.81
N GLY A 102 -3.72 -15.94 -0.36
CA GLY A 102 -3.50 -17.19 0.36
C GLY A 102 -3.79 -17.14 1.86
N PHE A 103 -4.22 -16.00 2.42
CA PHE A 103 -4.54 -15.90 3.84
C PHE A 103 -5.85 -16.58 4.20
N SER A 104 -5.93 -17.15 5.40
CA SER A 104 -7.16 -17.80 5.91
C SER A 104 -8.31 -16.81 6.10
N LYS A 105 -8.01 -15.56 6.47
CA LYS A 105 -8.93 -14.43 6.45
C LYS A 105 -8.39 -13.41 5.44
N LYS A 106 -9.22 -13.07 4.43
CA LYS A 106 -8.90 -12.05 3.43
C LYS A 106 -9.27 -10.65 3.93
N PRO A 107 -8.54 -9.60 3.52
CA PRO A 107 -9.03 -8.24 3.67
C PRO A 107 -10.31 -8.05 2.86
N LYS A 108 -11.15 -7.10 3.28
CA LYS A 108 -12.33 -6.64 2.54
C LYS A 108 -11.95 -5.73 1.37
N GLU A 109 -10.83 -5.01 1.48
CA GLU A 109 -10.41 -4.05 0.47
C GLU A 109 -8.89 -3.88 0.47
N ILE A 110 -8.27 -3.92 -0.70
CA ILE A 110 -6.90 -3.50 -0.95
C ILE A 110 -6.90 -2.51 -2.11
N ILE A 111 -6.52 -1.28 -1.81
CA ILE A 111 -6.29 -0.22 -2.79
C ILE A 111 -4.80 -0.12 -3.04
N VAL A 112 -4.39 0.00 -4.30
CA VAL A 112 -2.97 0.15 -4.68
C VAL A 112 -2.65 1.60 -5.02
N SER A 113 -1.42 2.01 -4.78
CA SER A 113 -0.92 3.36 -5.08
C SER A 113 0.57 3.34 -5.44
N GLY A 114 1.01 4.43 -6.07
CA GLY A 114 2.39 4.64 -6.52
C GLY A 114 2.60 4.34 -8.00
N GLY A 115 2.87 5.38 -8.79
CA GLY A 115 3.40 5.24 -10.16
C GLY A 115 2.41 5.33 -11.32
N VAL A 116 1.10 5.26 -11.09
CA VAL A 116 0.11 5.29 -12.19
C VAL A 116 0.24 6.57 -13.02
N THR A 117 0.42 6.40 -14.32
CA THR A 117 0.75 7.50 -15.25
C THR A 117 -0.14 7.51 -16.50
N THR A 118 -0.66 6.35 -16.89
CA THR A 118 -1.40 6.13 -18.14
C THR A 118 -2.60 5.21 -17.94
N GLU A 119 -3.55 5.18 -18.89
CA GLU A 119 -4.68 4.23 -18.85
C GLU A 119 -4.21 2.79 -19.03
N ALA A 120 -3.06 2.59 -19.69
CA ALA A 120 -2.43 1.28 -19.82
C ALA A 120 -1.97 0.73 -18.46
N ASP A 121 -1.52 1.57 -17.53
CA ASP A 121 -1.20 1.15 -16.16
C ASP A 121 -2.44 0.61 -15.44
N VAL A 122 -3.58 1.29 -15.57
CA VAL A 122 -4.86 0.87 -14.97
C VAL A 122 -5.37 -0.42 -15.63
N THR A 123 -5.25 -0.51 -16.95
CA THR A 123 -5.58 -1.72 -17.72
C THR A 123 -4.72 -2.90 -17.27
N ALA A 124 -3.42 -2.70 -17.07
CA ALA A 124 -2.51 -3.74 -16.62
C ALA A 124 -2.90 -4.26 -15.23
N LEU A 125 -3.31 -3.37 -14.32
CA LEU A 125 -3.84 -3.78 -13.01
C LEU A 125 -5.11 -4.66 -13.13
N GLN A 126 -6.04 -4.32 -14.02
CA GLN A 126 -7.26 -5.12 -14.24
C GLN A 126 -7.00 -6.49 -14.89
N GLN A 127 -5.88 -6.62 -15.62
CA GLN A 127 -5.47 -7.86 -16.27
C GLN A 127 -4.65 -8.78 -15.37
N MET A 128 -4.30 -8.33 -14.15
CA MET A 128 -3.60 -9.15 -13.18
C MET A 128 -4.43 -10.37 -12.76
N LYS A 129 -3.75 -11.42 -12.30
CA LYS A 129 -4.44 -12.59 -11.75
C LYS A 129 -5.08 -12.27 -10.40
N HIS A 130 -4.43 -11.44 -9.60
CA HIS A 130 -4.96 -10.92 -8.35
C HIS A 130 -5.20 -9.42 -8.51
N ILE A 131 -6.45 -9.06 -8.75
CA ILE A 131 -6.85 -7.69 -9.06
C ILE A 131 -7.09 -6.93 -7.74
N PRO A 132 -6.56 -5.70 -7.56
CA PRO A 132 -6.86 -4.87 -6.40
C PRO A 132 -8.28 -4.31 -6.49
N ASP A 133 -8.86 -3.96 -5.34
CA ASP A 133 -10.22 -3.41 -5.26
C ASP A 133 -10.28 -1.96 -5.74
N GLY A 134 -9.14 -1.27 -5.81
CA GLY A 134 -9.06 0.08 -6.33
C GLY A 134 -7.62 0.54 -6.55
N VAL A 135 -7.49 1.71 -7.18
CA VAL A 135 -6.21 2.36 -7.43
C VAL A 135 -6.28 3.86 -7.14
N ILE A 136 -5.26 4.38 -6.46
CA ILE A 136 -5.09 5.82 -6.23
C ILE A 136 -4.19 6.40 -7.32
N ILE A 137 -4.70 7.42 -8.01
CA ILE A 137 -3.96 8.16 -9.04
C ILE A 137 -3.78 9.60 -8.55
N GLY A 138 -2.53 9.97 -8.27
CA GLY A 138 -2.17 11.30 -7.78
C GLY A 138 -1.58 12.17 -8.89
N LYS A 139 -0.24 12.28 -8.90
CA LYS A 139 0.53 13.23 -9.72
C LYS A 139 0.17 13.25 -11.21
N ALA A 140 -0.20 12.11 -11.81
CA ALA A 140 -0.58 12.05 -13.22
C ALA A 140 -1.81 12.91 -13.56
N LEU A 141 -2.79 13.02 -12.64
CA LEU A 141 -3.95 13.89 -12.82
C LEU A 141 -3.54 15.37 -12.78
N TYR A 142 -2.69 15.75 -11.82
CA TYR A 142 -2.18 17.13 -11.69
C TYR A 142 -1.34 17.57 -12.89
N HIS A 143 -0.70 16.63 -13.58
CA HIS A 143 0.06 16.87 -14.80
C HIS A 143 -0.75 16.69 -16.09
N ASN A 144 -2.08 16.56 -16.01
CA ASN A 144 -2.98 16.34 -17.15
C ASN A 144 -2.55 15.15 -18.05
N LYS A 145 -1.85 14.16 -17.50
CA LYS A 145 -1.50 12.93 -18.23
C LYS A 145 -2.71 12.00 -18.39
N LEU A 146 -3.68 12.16 -17.49
CA LEU A 146 -4.91 11.39 -17.40
C LEU A 146 -6.09 12.33 -17.15
N ASP A 147 -7.21 12.04 -17.80
CA ASP A 147 -8.48 12.71 -17.53
C ASP A 147 -9.34 11.83 -16.62
N VAL A 148 -9.76 12.38 -15.47
CA VAL A 148 -10.53 11.64 -14.47
C VAL A 148 -11.88 11.16 -15.01
N ARG A 149 -12.52 11.91 -15.91
CA ARG A 149 -13.83 11.53 -16.47
C ARG A 149 -13.69 10.34 -17.39
N THR A 150 -12.64 10.32 -18.21
CA THR A 150 -12.27 9.21 -19.07
C THR A 150 -11.97 7.97 -18.24
N LEU A 151 -11.20 8.11 -17.15
CA LEU A 151 -10.90 7.01 -16.24
C LEU A 151 -12.16 6.41 -15.60
N ILE A 152 -13.06 7.25 -15.08
CA ILE A 152 -14.34 6.79 -14.50
C ILE A 152 -15.15 6.04 -15.56
N LYS A 153 -15.30 6.62 -16.76
CA LYS A 153 -16.05 5.99 -17.85
C LYS A 153 -15.48 4.63 -18.28
N ASN A 154 -14.15 4.50 -18.31
CA ASN A 154 -13.48 3.32 -18.83
C ASN A 154 -13.30 2.21 -17.78
N PHE A 155 -13.17 2.58 -16.49
CA PHE A 155 -12.72 1.65 -15.44
C PHE A 155 -13.66 1.51 -14.25
N GLN A 156 -14.70 2.33 -14.12
CA GLN A 156 -15.74 2.15 -13.10
C GLN A 156 -17.04 1.69 -13.78
N GLU A 157 -17.58 0.57 -13.32
CA GLU A 157 -18.96 0.19 -13.67
C GLU A 157 -19.91 1.19 -13.01
N ILE A 158 -20.79 1.80 -13.82
CA ILE A 158 -21.85 2.72 -13.38
C ILE A 158 -23.18 1.98 -13.35
#